data_AF-A0A1Q5P1W1-F1
#
_entry.id   AF-A0A1Q5P1W1-F1
#
_cell.length_a   1.000
_cell.length_b   1.000
_cell.length_c   1.000
_cell.angle_alpha   90.00
_cell.angle_beta   90.00
_cell.angle_gamma   90.00
#
_symmetry.space_group_name_H-M   'P 1'
#
loop_
_entity.id
_entity.type
_entity.pdbx_description
1 polymer ?
#
loop_
_entity_poly.entity_id
_entity_poly.type
_entity_poly.pdbx_seq_one_letter_code
_entity_poly.pdbx_strand_id
1 'polypeptide(L)'
;MATIHELIEKAEIESRDEKAKRYGLIVAIPGEVYTRSVSKHSVVYVEYVAGKWDAWRETHGSNKKQPIAYKEIARAQDIEFVFAKVCNYFDYLEKKRRGRK
;
A
#
# COMPACT_ATOMS: atom_id res chain seq x y z
N MET A 1 -19.98 8.04 25.66
CA MET A 1 -19.43 6.68 25.84
C MET A 1 -19.38 6.05 24.47
N ALA A 2 -18.22 5.56 24.03
CA ALA A 2 -18.14 4.84 22.76
C ALA A 2 -18.91 3.52 22.87
N THR A 3 -19.55 3.09 21.80
CA THR A 3 -20.24 1.80 21.76
C THR A 3 -19.24 0.65 21.65
N ILE A 4 -19.63 -0.57 22.03
CA ILE A 4 -18.78 -1.76 21.85
C ILE A 4 -18.37 -1.93 20.38
N HIS A 5 -19.27 -1.60 19.44
CA HIS A 5 -19.02 -1.70 18.01
C HIS A 5 -17.89 -0.75 17.56
N GLU A 6 -17.94 0.51 17.98
CA GLU A 6 -16.90 1.51 17.67
C GLU A 6 -15.53 1.10 18.23
N LEU A 7 -15.50 0.45 19.40
CA LEU A 7 -14.25 -0.04 19.99
C LEU A 7 -13.66 -1.22 19.21
N ILE A 8 -14.51 -2.13 18.71
CA ILE A 8 -14.07 -3.26 17.87
C ILE A 8 -13.51 -2.75 16.55
N GLU A 9 -14.25 -1.88 15.86
CA GLU A 9 -13.81 -1.31 14.58
C GLU A 9 -12.46 -0.59 14.71
N LYS A 10 -12.31 0.21 15.77
CA LYS A 10 -11.04 0.89 16.06
C LYS A 10 -9.89 -0.08 16.26
N ALA A 11 -10.10 -1.16 17.01
CA ALA A 11 -9.07 -2.19 17.23
C ALA A 11 -8.68 -2.92 15.93
N GLU A 12 -9.63 -3.17 15.04
CA GLU A 12 -9.37 -3.76 13.72
C GLU A 12 -8.53 -2.83 12.84
N ILE A 13 -8.85 -1.53 12.82
CA ILE A 13 -8.09 -0.50 12.12
C ILE A 13 -6.65 -0.44 12.65
N GLU A 14 -6.48 -0.35 13.98
CA GLU A 14 -5.16 -0.30 14.61
C GLU A 14 -4.33 -1.55 14.27
N SER A 15 -4.94 -2.74 14.36
CA SER A 15 -4.27 -4.00 13.99
C SER A 15 -3.81 -4.01 12.53
N ARG A 16 -4.67 -3.53 11.62
CA ARG A 16 -4.37 -3.47 10.19
C ARG A 16 -3.24 -2.49 9.88
N ASP A 17 -3.28 -1.31 10.50
CA ASP A 17 -2.27 -0.27 10.36
C ASP A 17 -0.90 -0.71 10.88
N GLU A 18 -0.87 -1.45 12.00
CA GLU A 18 0.35 -2.06 12.51
C GLU A 18 0.91 -3.10 11.55
N LYS A 19 0.07 -3.94 10.95
CA LYS A 19 0.50 -4.91 9.94
C LYS A 19 1.08 -4.19 8.73
N ALA A 20 0.41 -3.16 8.21
CA ALA A 20 0.90 -2.38 7.06
C ALA A 20 2.32 -1.83 7.32
N LYS A 21 2.57 -1.27 8.51
CA LYS A 21 3.88 -0.77 8.93
C LYS A 21 4.95 -1.87 8.91
N ARG A 22 4.63 -3.09 9.35
CA ARG A 22 5.56 -4.24 9.30
C ARG A 22 5.95 -4.63 7.88
N TYR A 23 5.08 -4.41 6.91
CA TYR A 23 5.37 -4.62 5.48
C TYR A 23 6.06 -3.42 4.81
N GLY A 24 6.48 -2.42 5.59
CA GLY A 24 7.20 -1.24 5.11
C GLY A 24 6.32 -0.18 4.45
N LEU A 25 5.00 -0.26 4.64
CA LEU A 25 4.06 0.78 4.22
C LEU A 25 3.90 1.85 5.30
N ILE A 26 3.52 3.05 4.87
CA ILE A 26 3.08 4.17 5.69
C ILE A 26 1.56 4.22 5.65
N VAL A 27 0.93 4.52 6.78
CA VAL A 27 -0.51 4.76 6.86
C VAL A 27 -0.81 6.16 6.32
N ALA A 28 -1.53 6.24 5.21
CA ALA A 28 -1.98 7.52 4.64
C ALA A 28 -3.35 7.91 5.20
N ILE A 29 -4.28 6.94 5.22
CA ILE A 29 -5.59 7.06 5.88
C ILE A 29 -5.78 5.79 6.73
N PRO A 30 -5.96 5.91 8.06
CA PRO A 30 -6.10 4.76 8.95
C PRO A 30 -7.15 3.77 8.47
N GLY A 31 -6.78 2.49 8.39
CA GLY A 31 -7.68 1.42 8.01
C GLY A 31 -8.07 1.36 6.53
N GLU A 32 -7.71 2.36 5.72
CA GLU A 32 -8.23 2.54 4.35
C GLU A 32 -7.12 2.61 3.29
N VAL A 33 -6.10 3.45 3.50
CA VAL A 33 -5.08 3.76 2.50
C VAL A 33 -3.68 3.65 3.07
N TYR A 34 -2.83 2.88 2.39
CA TYR A 34 -1.42 2.70 2.72
C TYR A 34 -0.53 3.07 1.54
N THR A 35 0.68 3.54 1.82
CA THR A 35 1.58 4.02 0.76
C THR A 35 3.07 3.83 1.08
N ARG A 36 3.91 3.74 0.05
CA ARG A 36 5.37 3.85 0.19
C ARG A 36 5.98 4.48 -1.05
N SER A 37 6.73 5.55 -0.87
CA SER A 37 7.58 6.10 -1.93
C SER A 37 8.71 5.12 -2.26
N VAL A 38 8.79 4.70 -3.52
CA VAL A 38 9.85 3.81 -4.02
C VAL A 38 10.89 4.58 -4.84
N SER A 39 10.62 5.81 -5.26
CA SER A 39 11.63 6.72 -5.80
C SER A 39 11.12 8.16 -5.70
N LYS A 40 11.92 9.14 -6.13
CA LYS A 40 11.47 10.54 -6.26
C LYS A 40 10.21 10.69 -7.14
N HIS A 41 9.99 9.75 -8.06
CA HIS A 41 8.93 9.83 -9.06
C HIS A 41 7.95 8.67 -8.99
N SER A 42 8.02 7.81 -7.97
CA SER A 42 7.15 6.63 -7.92
C SER A 42 6.75 6.27 -6.52
N VAL A 43 5.48 5.93 -6.38
CA VAL A 43 4.82 5.63 -5.11
C VAL A 43 4.00 4.35 -5.31
N VAL A 44 4.01 3.49 -4.29
CA VAL A 44 3.10 2.34 -4.20
C VAL A 44 1.95 2.72 -3.30
N TYR A 45 0.74 2.37 -3.71
CA TYR A 45 -0.51 2.56 -2.96
C TYR A 45 -1.16 1.21 -2.71
N VAL A 46 -1.89 1.13 -1.59
CA VAL A 46 -2.80 0.04 -1.27
C VAL A 46 -4.07 0.67 -0.74
N GLU A 47 -5.22 0.37 -1.35
CA GLU A 47 -6.51 0.96 -0.99
C GLU A 47 -7.63 -0.08 -1.11
N TYR A 48 -8.64 0.03 -0.25
CA TYR A 48 -9.86 -0.78 -0.37
C TYR A 48 -10.86 -0.10 -1.31
N VAL A 49 -10.98 -0.62 -2.54
CA VAL A 49 -11.86 -0.06 -3.58
C VAL A 49 -12.74 -1.16 -4.17
N ALA A 50 -14.03 -0.87 -4.29
CA ALA A 50 -15.01 -1.78 -4.90
C ALA A 50 -15.00 -3.19 -4.30
N GLY A 51 -14.93 -3.28 -2.96
CA GLY A 51 -15.01 -4.54 -2.22
C GLY A 51 -13.74 -5.39 -2.25
N LYS A 52 -12.60 -4.83 -2.69
CA LYS A 52 -11.30 -5.50 -2.73
C LYS A 52 -10.19 -4.55 -2.34
N TRP A 53 -9.13 -5.09 -1.78
CA TRP A 53 -7.86 -4.41 -1.65
C TRP A 53 -7.15 -4.42 -3.00
N ASP A 54 -6.82 -3.24 -3.49
CA ASP A 54 -6.05 -3.03 -4.71
C ASP A 54 -4.69 -2.44 -4.33
N ALA A 55 -3.62 -2.96 -4.91
CA ALA A 55 -2.27 -2.49 -4.71
C ALA A 55 -1.61 -2.20 -6.05
N TRP A 56 -1.13 -0.98 -6.23
CA TRP A 56 -0.54 -0.54 -7.48
C TRP A 56 0.64 0.41 -7.24
N ARG A 57 1.45 0.57 -8.27
CA ARG A 57 2.50 1.58 -8.33
C ARG A 57 2.15 2.63 -9.37
N GLU A 58 2.21 3.88 -8.96
CA GLU A 58 2.18 5.02 -9.86
C GLU A 58 3.59 5.57 -10.07
N THR A 59 3.85 6.02 -11.30
CA THR A 59 5.04 6.79 -11.64
C THR A 59 4.60 8.14 -12.20
N HIS A 60 5.09 9.24 -11.63
CA HIS A 60 4.74 10.60 -12.01
C HIS A 60 5.89 11.29 -12.72
N GLY A 61 5.61 11.86 -13.89
CA GLY A 61 6.53 12.72 -14.62
C GLY A 61 6.46 14.17 -14.14
N SER A 62 7.55 14.92 -14.32
CA SER A 62 7.53 16.36 -14.08
C SER A 62 6.46 17.06 -14.94
N ASN A 63 5.73 18.00 -14.35
CA ASN A 63 4.67 18.79 -15.00
C ASN A 63 3.51 17.98 -15.60
N LYS A 64 3.33 16.72 -15.19
CA LYS A 64 2.16 15.90 -15.55
C LYS A 64 1.23 15.80 -14.36
N LYS A 65 -0.05 16.10 -14.57
CA LYS A 65 -1.10 15.94 -13.54
C LYS A 65 -1.44 14.48 -13.29
N GLN A 66 -1.30 13.64 -14.31
CA GLN A 66 -1.60 12.21 -14.24
C GLN A 66 -0.31 11.39 -14.19
N PRO A 67 -0.34 10.18 -13.59
CA PRO A 67 0.79 9.27 -13.64
C PRO A 67 1.13 8.91 -15.09
N ILE A 68 2.42 8.90 -15.40
CA ILE A 68 2.95 8.49 -16.71
C ILE A 68 3.05 6.98 -16.85
N ALA A 69 3.00 6.24 -15.73
CA ALA A 69 2.89 4.80 -15.73
C ALA A 69 2.10 4.30 -14.51
N TYR A 70 1.35 3.24 -14.74
CA TYR A 70 0.59 2.51 -13.73
C TYR A 70 0.98 1.03 -13.80
N LYS A 71 1.17 0.40 -12.64
CA LYS A 71 1.42 -1.04 -12.54
C LYS A 71 0.64 -1.62 -11.38
N GLU A 72 -0.33 -2.48 -11.69
CA GLU A 72 -0.97 -3.33 -10.70
C GLU A 72 0.05 -4.32 -10.10
N ILE A 73 -0.01 -4.49 -8.79
CA ILE A 73 0.83 -5.41 -8.02
C ILE A 73 -0.02 -6.61 -7.57
N ALA A 74 -1.21 -6.34 -7.01
CA ALA A 74 -2.15 -7.36 -6.57
C ALA A 74 -3.53 -6.76 -6.34
N ARG A 75 -4.57 -7.58 -6.53
CA ARG A 75 -5.95 -7.25 -6.15
C ARG A 75 -6.64 -8.46 -5.54
N ALA A 76 -7.10 -8.36 -4.29
CA ALA A 76 -7.76 -9.45 -3.59
C ALA A 76 -8.69 -8.97 -2.46
N GLN A 77 -9.53 -9.85 -1.93
CA GLN A 77 -10.34 -9.54 -0.73
C GLN A 77 -9.51 -9.61 0.55
N ASP A 78 -8.51 -10.49 0.59
CA ASP A 78 -7.62 -10.65 1.74
C ASP A 78 -6.49 -9.61 1.70
N ILE A 79 -6.44 -8.75 2.70
CA ILE A 79 -5.42 -7.70 2.82
C ILE A 79 -4.04 -8.29 3.13
N GLU A 80 -3.95 -9.38 3.88
CA GLU A 80 -2.64 -9.94 4.24
C GLU A 80 -1.94 -10.50 3.02
N PHE A 81 -2.69 -11.16 2.14
CA PHE A 81 -2.22 -11.54 0.82
C PHE A 81 -1.71 -10.33 0.01
N VAL A 82 -2.47 -9.23 -0.02
CA VAL A 82 -2.08 -8.01 -0.76
C VAL A 82 -0.79 -7.41 -0.17
N PHE A 83 -0.69 -7.29 1.15
CA PHE A 83 0.52 -6.82 1.82
C PHE A 83 1.73 -7.71 1.54
N ALA A 84 1.57 -9.04 1.56
CA ALA A 84 2.65 -9.96 1.21
C ALA A 84 3.13 -9.77 -0.24
N LYS A 85 2.21 -9.54 -1.20
CA LYS A 85 2.57 -9.23 -2.60
C LYS A 85 3.31 -7.91 -2.73
N VAL A 86 2.88 -6.89 -1.99
CA VAL A 86 3.55 -5.58 -1.94
C VAL A 86 4.97 -5.70 -1.36
N CYS A 87 5.15 -6.48 -0.31
CA CYS A 87 6.47 -6.74 0.29
C CYS A 87 7.42 -7.42 -0.70
N ASN A 88 6.97 -8.51 -1.33
CA ASN A 88 7.72 -9.20 -2.39
C ASN A 88 8.09 -8.25 -3.55
N TYR A 89 7.19 -7.31 -3.87
CA TYR A 89 7.46 -6.30 -4.90
C TYR A 89 8.53 -5.30 -4.47
N PHE A 90 8.55 -4.88 -3.20
CA PHE A 90 9.63 -4.06 -2.66
C PHE A 90 10.98 -4.78 -2.74
N ASP A 91 11.04 -6.05 -2.35
CA ASP A 91 12.26 -6.87 -2.46
C ASP A 91 12.76 -6.96 -3.89
N TYR A 92 11.85 -7.16 -4.85
CA TYR A 92 12.16 -7.15 -6.27
C TYR A 92 12.76 -5.80 -6.72
N LEU A 93 12.17 -4.69 -6.31
CA LEU A 93 12.67 -3.35 -6.64
C LEU A 93 14.06 -3.11 -6.06
N GLU A 94 14.30 -3.53 -4.82
CA GLU A 94 15.60 -3.40 -4.16
C GLU A 94 16.68 -4.23 -4.85
N LYS A 95 16.39 -5.50 -5.17
CA LYS A 95 17.29 -6.37 -5.95
C LYS A 95 17.64 -5.76 -7.30
N LYS A 96 16.64 -5.23 -8.01
CA LYS A 96 16.82 -4.57 -9.31
C LYS A 96 17.68 -3.31 -9.22
N ARG A 97 17.61 -2.55 -8.12
CA ARG A 97 18.49 -1.39 -7.90
C ARG A 97 19.93 -1.80 -7.62
N ARG A 98 20.15 -2.88 -6.86
CA ARG A 98 21.49 -3.38 -6.54
C ARG A 98 22.21 -3.91 -7.79
N GLY A 99 21.54 -4.69 -8.63
CA GLY A 99 22.13 -5.23 -9.86
C GLY A 99 22.34 -4.22 -11.01
N ARG A 100 21.98 -2.94 -10.81
CA ARG A 100 22.26 -1.84 -11.76
C ARG A 100 23.48 -1.01 -11.36
N LYS A 101 24.04 -1.24 -10.17
CA LYS A 101 25.31 -0.68 -9.72
C LYS A 101 26.43 -1.63 -10.12
#